data_AF-A0AAP0F0J8-F1
#
_entry.id   AF-A0AAP0F0J8-F1
#
_cell.length_a   1.000
_cell.length_b   1.000
_cell.length_c   1.000
_cell.angle_alpha   90.00
_cell.angle_beta   90.00
_cell.angle_gamma   90.00
#
_symmetry.space_group_name_H-M   'P 1'
#
loop_
_entity.id
_entity.type
_entity.pdbx_description
1 polymer ?
#
loop_
_entity_poly.entity_id
_entity_poly.type
_entity_poly.pdbx_seq_one_letter_code
_entity_poly.pdbx_strand_id
1 'polypeptide(L)'
;MLVDDEEEDSSGSPSEVVGQQTKMTTVELTAHALKGPPSLRILKIKGQVLGVDVVTLIDSGASHNFISPEMVRTLHLSVSKVADCSVLVNGGRRYRAQMYARTFHCSIRALM
;
A
#
# COMPACT_ATOMS: atom_id res chain seq x y z
N MET A 1 4.35 3.15 0.08
CA MET A 1 3.90 3.16 1.49
C MET A 1 3.89 1.74 2.01
N LEU A 2 4.20 1.55 3.29
CA LEU A 2 3.95 0.30 3.99
C LEU A 2 2.53 0.38 4.56
N VAL A 3 1.71 -0.62 4.25
CA VAL A 3 0.38 -0.81 4.84
C VAL A 3 0.41 -2.05 5.70
N ASP A 4 -0.01 -1.91 6.95
CA ASP A 4 -0.20 -3.02 7.87
C ASP A 4 -1.68 -3.40 7.87
N ASP A 5 -1.98 -4.69 7.73
CA ASP A 5 -3.34 -5.23 7.82
C ASP A 5 -3.79 -5.23 9.29
N GLU A 6 -4.18 -4.09 9.83
CA GLU A 6 -4.89 -4.05 11.11
C GLU A 6 -6.37 -4.36 10.88
N GLU A 7 -6.88 -5.41 11.52
CA GLU A 7 -8.32 -5.67 11.59
C GLU A 7 -8.94 -4.68 12.60
N GLU A 8 -9.63 -3.66 12.10
CA GLU A 8 -10.47 -2.83 12.95
C GLU A 8 -11.71 -3.63 13.36
N ASP A 9 -11.69 -4.22 14.56
CA ASP A 9 -12.89 -4.68 15.25
C ASP A 9 -13.78 -3.47 15.56
N SER A 10 -14.85 -3.34 14.77
CA SER A 10 -15.84 -2.29 14.92
C SER A 10 -16.67 -2.50 16.19
N SER A 11 -16.39 -1.71 17.24
CA SER A 11 -17.41 -1.30 18.21
C SER A 11 -17.01 -0.02 18.96
N GLY A 12 -17.64 1.11 18.60
CA GLY A 12 -17.56 2.33 19.42
C GLY A 12 -18.03 3.61 18.73
N SER A 13 -19.15 4.16 19.17
CA SER A 13 -19.54 5.57 19.05
C SER A 13 -19.72 6.15 20.47
N PRO A 14 -19.89 7.47 20.71
CA PRO A 14 -19.46 8.68 19.99
C PRO A 14 -18.68 9.67 20.94
N SER A 15 -17.93 10.65 20.40
CA SER A 15 -17.88 12.02 20.98
C SER A 15 -17.08 13.01 20.12
N GLU A 16 -17.63 14.20 19.94
CA GLU A 16 -16.98 15.36 19.33
C GLU A 16 -15.89 15.92 20.26
N VAL A 17 -14.66 16.07 19.75
CA VAL A 17 -13.63 16.94 20.33
C VAL A 17 -12.90 17.68 19.21
N VAL A 18 -12.98 19.00 19.29
CA VAL A 18 -12.41 19.99 18.39
C VAL A 18 -10.89 20.10 18.61
N GLY A 19 -10.10 20.11 17.53
CA GLY A 19 -8.82 20.82 17.52
C GLY A 19 -7.53 20.04 17.22
N GLN A 20 -7.37 19.53 16.00
CA GLN A 20 -6.14 19.64 15.20
C GLN A 20 -6.44 19.07 13.81
N GLN A 21 -6.49 19.94 12.79
CA GLN A 21 -6.64 19.51 11.40
C GLN A 21 -5.35 18.81 10.95
N THR A 22 -5.22 17.54 11.34
CA THR A 22 -4.32 16.61 10.67
C THR A 22 -4.92 16.42 9.29
N LYS A 23 -4.25 16.91 8.24
CA LYS A 23 -4.67 16.76 6.86
C LYS A 23 -4.73 15.26 6.53
N MET A 24 -5.91 14.68 6.72
CA MET A 24 -6.17 13.26 6.49
C MET A 24 -6.23 13.06 4.97
N THR A 25 -5.14 12.60 4.37
CA THR A 25 -5.13 12.22 2.96
C THR A 25 -5.79 10.85 2.83
N THR A 26 -6.99 10.82 2.26
CA THR A 26 -7.64 9.58 1.83
C THR A 26 -6.89 9.05 0.60
N VAL A 27 -6.44 7.80 0.67
CA VAL A 27 -5.64 7.16 -0.38
C VAL A 27 -6.39 5.95 -0.89
N GLU A 28 -6.68 5.88 -2.19
CA GLU A 28 -7.43 4.76 -2.78
C GLU A 28 -6.50 3.63 -3.26
N LEU A 29 -6.81 2.41 -2.85
CA LEU A 29 -6.24 1.13 -3.29
C LEU A 29 -7.36 0.27 -3.87
N THR A 30 -7.15 -0.47 -4.97
CA THR A 30 -8.21 -1.37 -5.47
C THR A 30 -8.22 -2.72 -4.71
N ALA A 31 -9.35 -3.18 -4.12
CA ALA A 31 -9.40 -4.52 -3.47
C ALA A 31 -9.08 -5.68 -4.42
N HIS A 32 -9.27 -5.49 -5.73
CA HIS A 32 -8.90 -6.48 -6.73
C HIS A 32 -7.39 -6.73 -6.74
N ALA A 33 -6.57 -5.73 -6.38
CA ALA A 33 -5.13 -5.89 -6.23
C ALA A 33 -4.74 -6.85 -5.08
N LEU A 34 -5.55 -6.92 -4.02
CA LEU A 34 -5.23 -7.70 -2.82
C LEU A 34 -5.74 -9.15 -2.88
N LYS A 35 -6.91 -9.40 -3.48
CA LYS A 35 -7.59 -10.72 -3.38
C LYS A 35 -8.32 -11.20 -4.65
N GLY A 36 -8.31 -10.43 -5.75
CA GLY A 36 -9.11 -10.72 -6.94
C GLY A 36 -8.34 -11.34 -8.12
N PRO A 37 -9.01 -12.00 -9.07
CA PRO A 37 -8.43 -12.30 -10.38
C PRO A 37 -8.00 -11.00 -11.07
N PRO A 38 -7.03 -11.05 -12.01
CA PRO A 38 -6.60 -9.87 -12.76
C PRO A 38 -7.83 -9.20 -13.39
N SER A 39 -8.22 -8.04 -12.87
CA SER A 39 -9.24 -7.22 -13.51
C SER A 39 -8.61 -6.57 -14.74
N LEU A 40 -9.40 -6.21 -15.76
CA LEU A 40 -8.92 -5.49 -16.96
C LEU A 40 -8.20 -4.16 -16.63
N ARG A 41 -8.24 -3.71 -15.37
CA ARG A 41 -7.64 -2.46 -14.89
C ARG A 41 -6.24 -2.63 -14.30
N ILE A 42 -5.85 -3.84 -13.88
CA ILE A 42 -4.59 -4.08 -13.14
C ILE A 42 -3.74 -5.09 -13.90
N LEU A 43 -2.52 -4.69 -14.27
CA LEU A 43 -1.55 -5.60 -14.88
C LEU A 43 -0.70 -6.26 -13.79
N LYS A 44 -0.57 -7.58 -13.86
CA LYS A 44 0.33 -8.36 -13.01
C LYS A 44 1.57 -8.71 -13.82
N ILE A 45 2.73 -8.21 -13.40
CA ILE A 45 4.01 -8.44 -14.07
C ILE A 45 5.05 -9.01 -13.12
N LYS A 46 6.09 -9.64 -13.68
CA LYS A 46 7.28 -10.04 -12.93
C LYS A 46 8.29 -8.91 -12.93
N GLY A 47 8.84 -8.62 -11.75
CA GLY A 47 9.93 -7.68 -11.58
C GLY A 47 11.03 -8.27 -10.70
N GLN A 48 12.07 -7.48 -10.48
CA GLN A 48 13.18 -7.84 -9.60
C GLN A 48 13.59 -6.64 -8.75
N VAL A 49 13.73 -6.86 -7.44
CA VAL A 49 14.25 -5.87 -6.48
C VAL A 49 15.44 -6.49 -5.76
N LEU A 50 16.60 -5.84 -5.84
CA LEU A 50 17.86 -6.34 -5.22
C LEU A 50 18.17 -7.81 -5.56
N GLY A 51 17.89 -8.25 -6.79
CA GLY A 51 18.14 -9.63 -7.20
C GLY A 51 17.01 -10.62 -6.86
N VAL A 52 16.02 -10.21 -6.07
CA VAL A 52 14.88 -11.06 -5.67
C VAL A 52 13.71 -10.85 -6.63
N ASP A 53 13.17 -11.95 -7.15
CA ASP A 53 11.98 -11.93 -8.01
C ASP A 53 10.76 -11.49 -7.20
N VAL A 54 10.03 -10.51 -7.75
CA VAL A 54 8.81 -9.97 -7.15
C VAL A 54 7.67 -9.97 -8.15
N VAL A 55 6.45 -10.02 -7.62
CA VAL A 55 5.25 -9.70 -8.40
C VAL A 55 4.98 -8.21 -8.23
N THR A 56 4.88 -7.48 -9.34
CA THR A 56 4.49 -6.07 -9.34
C THR A 56 3.12 -5.93 -9.99
N LEU A 57 2.24 -5.20 -9.31
CA LEU A 57 0.94 -4.81 -9.83
C LEU A 57 1.04 -3.39 -10.38
N ILE A 58 0.65 -3.20 -11.63
CA ILE A 58 0.50 -1.88 -12.23
C ILE A 58 -0.99 -1.55 -12.21
N ASP A 59 -1.36 -0.59 -11.38
CA ASP A 59 -2.72 -0.09 -11.21
C ASP A 59 -2.73 1.42 -11.42
N SER A 60 -3.26 1.88 -12.55
CA SER A 60 -3.40 3.31 -12.85
C SER A 60 -4.49 3.99 -12.02
N GLY A 61 -5.34 3.22 -11.34
CA GLY A 61 -6.36 3.73 -10.43
C GLY A 61 -5.85 3.98 -9.00
N ALA A 62 -4.62 3.57 -8.67
CA ALA A 62 -4.06 3.81 -7.36
C ALA A 62 -3.38 5.19 -7.28
N SER A 63 -3.66 5.93 -6.21
CA SER A 63 -3.05 7.26 -6.00
C SER A 63 -1.59 7.19 -5.52
N HIS A 64 -1.16 6.05 -4.96
CA HIS A 64 0.17 5.84 -4.39
C HIS A 64 0.67 4.43 -4.69
N ASN A 65 1.98 4.25 -4.57
CA ASN A 65 2.61 2.92 -4.67
C ASN A 65 2.68 2.24 -3.30
N PHE A 66 2.41 0.94 -3.30
CA PHE A 66 2.38 0.12 -2.09
C PHE A 66 3.41 -1.00 -2.18
N ILE A 67 3.96 -1.33 -1.02
CA ILE A 67 4.89 -2.44 -0.85
C ILE A 67 4.53 -3.16 0.44
N SER A 68 4.55 -4.50 0.42
CA SER A 68 4.25 -5.26 1.62
C SER A 68 5.33 -5.04 2.67
N PRO A 69 4.96 -4.93 3.97
CA PRO A 69 5.94 -4.84 5.05
C PRO A 69 6.93 -6.01 5.06
N GLU A 70 6.47 -7.20 4.68
CA GLU A 70 7.31 -8.39 4.51
C GLU A 70 8.43 -8.17 3.49
N MET A 71 8.11 -7.61 2.32
CA MET A 71 9.10 -7.33 1.28
C MET A 71 10.17 -6.34 1.78
N VAL A 72 9.75 -5.31 2.51
CA VAL A 72 10.67 -4.32 3.09
C VAL A 72 11.61 -4.99 4.08
N ARG A 73 11.09 -5.86 4.97
CA ARG A 73 11.90 -6.61 5.93
C ARG A 73 12.87 -7.57 5.24
N THR A 74 12.37 -8.40 4.33
CA THR A 74 13.17 -9.41 3.62
C THR A 74 14.30 -8.78 2.81
N LEU A 75 14.02 -7.68 2.11
CA LEU A 75 15.00 -7.00 1.27
C LEU A 75 15.79 -5.91 2.00
N HIS A 76 15.55 -5.71 3.30
CA HIS A 76 16.20 -4.69 4.13
C HIS A 76 16.11 -3.28 3.50
N LEU A 77 14.95 -2.97 2.92
CA LEU A 77 14.74 -1.67 2.26
C LEU A 77 14.75 -0.54 3.28
N SER A 78 15.41 0.56 2.93
CA SER A 78 15.42 1.75 3.79
C SER A 78 14.03 2.35 3.90
N VAL A 79 13.58 2.63 5.12
CA VAL A 79 12.28 3.24 5.40
C VAL A 79 12.41 4.56 6.14
N SER A 80 11.36 5.36 6.06
CA SER A 80 11.22 6.64 6.75
C SER A 80 9.79 6.82 7.24
N LYS A 81 9.63 7.59 8.31
CA LYS A 81 8.31 7.98 8.82
C LYS A 81 7.63 8.95 7.85
N VAL A 82 6.32 8.81 7.72
CA VAL A 82 5.42 9.81 7.11
C VAL A 82 4.46 10.32 8.17
N ALA A 83 3.79 11.45 7.88
CA ALA A 83 2.61 11.81 8.64
C ALA A 83 1.56 10.70 8.52
N ASP A 84 0.86 10.40 9.62
CA ASP A 84 -0.15 9.36 9.67
C ASP A 84 -1.16 9.51 8.53
N CYS A 85 -1.23 8.48 7.68
CA CYS A 85 -2.11 8.44 6.53
C CYS A 85 -3.07 7.24 6.64
N SER A 86 -4.35 7.48 6.38
CA SER A 86 -5.38 6.45 6.28
C SER A 86 -5.60 6.09 4.81
N VAL A 87 -5.40 4.83 4.48
CA VAL A 87 -5.52 4.28 3.13
C VAL A 87 -6.85 3.55 3.03
N LEU A 88 -7.74 4.03 2.18
CA LEU A 88 -9.02 3.41 1.85
C LEU A 88 -8.81 2.42 0.69
N VAL A 89 -9.07 1.15 0.93
CA VAL A 89 -9.14 0.16 -0.14
C VAL A 89 -10.58 0.09 -0.65
N ASN A 90 -10.76 0.13 -1.97
CA ASN A 90 -12.02 -0.12 -2.67
C ASN A 90 -12.68 -1.37 -2.08
N GLY A 91 -13.85 -1.22 -1.47
CA GLY A 91 -14.40 -2.23 -0.55
C GLY A 91 -14.57 -1.71 0.88
N GLY A 92 -14.19 -0.46 1.15
CA GLY A 92 -14.51 0.28 2.38
C GLY A 92 -13.53 0.05 3.53
N ARG A 93 -12.56 -0.85 3.38
CA ARG A 93 -11.57 -1.16 4.43
C ARG A 93 -10.52 -0.07 4.50
N ARG A 94 -10.15 0.35 5.71
CA ARG A 94 -9.12 1.36 5.96
C ARG A 94 -7.88 0.70 6.55
N TYR A 95 -6.72 1.19 6.14
CA TYR A 95 -5.42 0.75 6.62
C TYR A 95 -4.63 1.97 7.07
N ARG A 96 -3.73 1.80 8.03
CA ARG A 96 -2.83 2.87 8.45
C ARG A 96 -1.49 2.71 7.77
N ALA A 97 -0.97 3.80 7.23
CA ALA A 97 0.38 3.89 6.69
C ALA A 97 1.15 4.94 7.48
N GLN A 98 2.18 4.50 8.21
CA GLN A 98 3.07 5.37 8.99
C GLN A 98 4.49 5.44 8.40
N MET A 99 4.79 4.56 7.45
CA MET A 99 6.13 4.41 6.88
C MET A 99 6.07 4.41 5.35
N TYR A 100 7.12 4.95 4.73
CA TYR A 100 7.37 4.80 3.31
C TYR A 100 8.75 4.19 3.06
N ALA A 101 8.83 3.30 2.08
CA ALA A 101 10.10 2.84 1.55
C ALA A 101 10.75 3.97 0.75
N ARG A 102 12.01 4.26 1.04
CA ARG A 102 12.84 5.19 0.26
C ARG A 102 13.06 4.63 -1.15
N THR A 103 13.59 5.46 -2.04
CA THR A 103 13.92 5.05 -3.40
C THR A 103 14.75 3.76 -3.42
N PHE A 104 14.25 2.75 -4.13
CA PHE A 104 14.95 1.51 -4.42
C PHE A 104 14.77 1.18 -5.90
N HIS A 105 15.67 0.38 -6.44
CA HIS A 105 15.61 -0.04 -7.85
C HIS A 105 14.71 -1.27 -8.00
N CYS A 106 13.73 -1.18 -8.90
CA CYS A 106 12.90 -2.29 -9.35
C CYS A 106 13.01 -2.38 -10.87
N SER A 107 13.45 -3.52 -11.39
CA SER A 107 13.48 -3.78 -12.84
C SER A 107 12.30 -4.66 -13.25
N ILE A 108 11.75 -4.38 -14.43
CA ILE A 108 10.78 -5.27 -15.07
C ILE A 108 11.57 -6.28 -15.91
N ARG A 109 11.30 -7.57 -15.72
CA ARG A 109 11.88 -8.61 -16.58
C ARG A 109 10.94 -8.87 -17.75
N ALA A 110 11.37 -8.51 -18.96
CA ALA A 110 10.76 -9.04 -20.17
C ALA A 110 11.12 -10.53 -20.29
N LEU A 111 10.14 -11.37 -20.61
CA LEU A 111 10.40 -12.74 -21.04
C LEU A 111 10.92 -12.64 -22.48
N MET A 112 12.20 -12.95 -22.69
CA MET A 112 12.77 -13.18 -24.03
C MET A 112 12.38 -14.57 -24.52
#